data_AF-A0A923QM31-F1
#
_entry.id   AF-A0A923QM31-F1
#
_cell.length_a   1.000
_cell.length_b   1.000
_cell.length_c   1.000
_cell.angle_alpha   90.00
_cell.angle_beta   90.00
_cell.angle_gamma   90.00
#
_symmetry.space_group_name_H-M   'P 1'
#
loop_
_entity.id
_entity.type
_entity.pdbx_description
1 polymer ?
#
loop_
_entity_poly.entity_id
_entity_poly.type
_entity_poly.pdbx_seq_one_letter_code
_entity_poly.pdbx_strand_id
1 'polypeptide(L)'
;MGNLNHFLGSTFGKTDFVRDRDAEFSTKKLTKLQLVQLLVEANLQVTNTFFNLNESDMQNNYPFDFAGKHSTEFYLIFFISHFEYHLGQINYYRRISEN
;
A
#
# COMPACT_ATOMS: atom_id res chain seq x y z
N MET A 1 -4.22 3.63 -4.37
CA MET A 1 -2.75 3.66 -4.15
C MET A 1 -2.31 4.47 -2.96
N GLY A 2 -3.00 5.56 -2.59
CA GLY A 2 -2.55 6.40 -1.48
C GLY A 2 -2.44 5.70 -0.12
N ASN A 3 -3.05 4.52 0.07
CA ASN A 3 -2.72 3.63 1.19
C ASN A 3 -1.21 3.31 1.28
N LEU A 4 -0.61 2.79 0.20
CA LEU A 4 0.83 2.46 0.15
C LEU A 4 1.70 3.71 0.28
N ASN A 5 1.34 4.76 -0.45
CA ASN A 5 2.11 6.02 -0.43
C ASN A 5 2.09 6.66 0.97
N HIS A 6 1.00 6.51 1.72
CA HIS A 6 0.90 7.01 3.08
C HIS A 6 1.61 6.10 4.08
N PHE A 7 1.23 4.82 4.14
CA PHE A 7 1.67 3.90 5.20
C PHE A 7 3.12 3.43 5.03
N LEU A 8 3.64 3.35 3.81
CA LEU A 8 5.06 3.07 3.57
C LEU A 8 5.81 4.34 3.19
N GLY A 9 5.34 5.01 2.16
CA GLY A 9 6.07 6.10 1.54
C GLY A 9 6.29 7.33 2.43
N SER A 10 5.24 7.86 3.05
CA SER A 10 5.35 8.99 3.96
C SER A 10 6.01 8.58 5.28
N THR A 11 5.63 7.41 5.81
CA THR A 11 6.15 6.87 7.09
C THR A 11 7.67 6.66 7.07
N PHE A 12 8.20 6.02 6.03
CA PHE A 12 9.59 5.55 5.99
C PHE A 12 10.38 6.18 4.85
N GLY A 13 9.76 6.36 3.69
CA GLY A 13 10.37 7.08 2.56
C GLY A 13 10.43 8.60 2.76
N LYS A 14 9.81 9.14 3.82
CA LYS A 14 9.74 10.56 4.18
C LYS A 14 9.25 11.45 3.02
N THR A 15 8.32 10.94 2.22
CA THR A 15 7.70 11.72 1.14
C THR A 15 6.67 12.70 1.69
N ASP A 16 6.50 13.85 1.04
CA ASP A 16 5.46 14.84 1.35
C ASP A 16 4.02 14.41 0.96
N PHE A 17 3.80 13.12 0.72
CA PHE A 17 2.50 12.59 0.35
C PHE A 17 1.49 12.72 1.49
N VAL A 18 0.44 13.51 1.27
CA VAL A 18 -0.71 13.62 2.17
C VAL A 18 -1.89 12.86 1.59
N ARG A 19 -2.44 11.92 2.38
CA ARG A 19 -3.54 11.06 1.92
C ARG A 19 -4.88 11.78 2.03
N ASP A 20 -5.54 11.96 0.89
CA ASP A 20 -6.96 12.33 0.83
C ASP A 20 -7.81 11.08 0.61
N ARG A 21 -8.24 10.45 1.72
CA ARG A 21 -9.02 9.21 1.68
C ARG A 21 -10.38 9.41 1.03
N ASP A 22 -11.05 10.54 1.28
CA ASP A 22 -12.40 10.74 0.77
C ASP A 22 -12.37 10.96 -0.75
N ALA A 23 -11.37 11.67 -1.27
CA ALA A 23 -11.16 11.80 -2.71
C ALA A 23 -10.82 10.46 -3.38
N GLU A 24 -10.08 9.55 -2.72
CA GLU A 24 -9.75 8.21 -3.27
C GLU A 24 -10.99 7.40 -3.66
N PHE A 25 -12.10 7.56 -2.93
CA PHE A 25 -13.33 6.78 -3.14
C PHE A 25 -14.48 7.59 -3.75
N SER A 26 -14.46 8.92 -3.65
CA SER A 26 -15.50 9.79 -4.20
C SER A 26 -15.22 10.21 -5.65
N THR A 27 -13.95 10.25 -6.08
CA THR A 27 -13.58 10.66 -7.44
C THR A 27 -13.92 9.53 -8.43
N LYS A 28 -14.97 9.72 -9.23
CA LYS A 28 -15.37 8.73 -10.24
C LYS A 28 -14.56 8.87 -11.55
N LYS A 29 -14.05 7.73 -12.00
CA LYS A 29 -13.50 7.35 -13.33
C LYS A 29 -12.01 7.66 -13.57
N LEU A 30 -11.15 6.84 -12.96
CA LEU A 30 -9.81 6.60 -13.52
C LEU A 30 -9.92 5.67 -14.74
N THR A 31 -9.21 6.00 -15.81
CA THR A 31 -9.00 5.10 -16.94
C THR A 31 -8.09 3.94 -16.55
N LYS A 32 -8.13 2.84 -17.30
CA LYS A 32 -7.20 1.70 -17.11
C LYS A 32 -5.74 2.17 -17.16
N LEU A 33 -5.40 3.07 -18.08
CA LEU A 33 -4.04 3.60 -18.21
C LEU A 33 -3.61 4.35 -16.95
N GLN A 34 -4.46 5.24 -16.41
CA GLN A 34 -4.18 5.96 -15.18
C GLN A 34 -4.02 5.00 -13.98
N LEU A 35 -4.84 3.94 -13.89
CA LEU A 35 -4.69 2.92 -12.86
C LEU A 35 -3.35 2.18 -12.96
N VAL A 36 -2.94 1.81 -14.17
CA VAL A 36 -1.63 1.16 -14.41
C VAL A 36 -0.48 2.10 -14.05
N GLN A 37 -0.60 3.38 -14.36
CA GLN A 37 0.44 4.35 -14.01
C GLN A 37 0.57 4.53 -12.50
N LEU A 38 -0.55 4.64 -11.78
CA LEU A 38 -0.56 4.64 -10.32
C LEU A 38 0.05 3.34 -9.74
N LEU A 39 -0.16 2.18 -10.40
CA LEU A 39 0.50 0.90 -10.10
C LEU A 39 2.01 0.95 -10.17
N VAL A 40 2.55 1.50 -11.27
CA VAL A 40 3.99 1.64 -11.44
C VAL A 40 4.58 2.60 -10.41
N GLU A 41 3.92 3.73 -10.15
CA GLU A 41 4.37 4.73 -9.18
C GLU A 41 4.43 4.18 -7.76
N ALA A 42 3.38 3.48 -7.31
CA ALA A 42 3.38 2.89 -5.98
C ALA A 42 4.44 1.78 -5.84
N ASN A 43 4.66 0.98 -6.90
CA ASN A 43 5.71 -0.04 -6.88
C ASN A 43 7.11 0.58 -6.69
N LEU A 44 7.39 1.67 -7.40
CA LEU A 44 8.64 2.41 -7.25
C LEU A 44 8.78 2.97 -5.83
N GLN A 45 7.72 3.56 -5.28
CA GLN A 45 7.74 4.13 -3.93
C GLN A 45 7.96 3.05 -2.85
N VAL A 46 7.28 1.91 -2.96
CA VAL A 46 7.49 0.76 -2.07
C VAL A 46 8.93 0.27 -2.15
N THR A 47 9.43 0.06 -3.37
CA THR A 47 10.82 -0.39 -3.60
C THR A 47 11.84 0.56 -2.95
N ASN A 48 11.72 1.87 -3.20
CA ASN A 48 12.60 2.88 -2.62
C ASN A 48 12.49 2.93 -1.09
N THR A 49 11.29 2.73 -0.55
CA THR A 49 11.08 2.68 0.90
C THR A 49 11.83 1.51 1.53
N PHE A 50 11.74 0.32 0.93
CA PHE A 50 12.44 -0.87 1.43
C PHE A 50 13.96 -0.72 1.40
N PHE A 51 14.52 -0.03 0.40
CA PHE A 51 15.97 0.25 0.35
C PHE A 51 16.47 1.12 1.51
N ASN A 52 15.59 1.91 2.13
CA ASN A 52 15.96 2.83 3.21
C ASN A 52 15.70 2.27 4.61
N LEU A 53 15.01 1.13 4.72
CA LEU A 53 14.74 0.48 6.01
C LEU A 53 15.98 -0.27 6.49
N ASN A 54 16.37 -0.02 7.74
CA ASN A 54 17.39 -0.83 8.43
C ASN A 54 16.74 -1.78 9.45
N GLU A 55 17.55 -2.66 10.03
CA GLU A 55 17.08 -3.66 11.00
C GLU A 55 16.46 -3.03 12.25
N SER A 56 16.97 -1.88 12.71
CA SER A 56 16.40 -1.15 13.85
C SER A 56 14.99 -0.64 13.53
N ASP A 57 14.78 -0.11 12.33
CA ASP A 57 13.45 0.34 11.87
C ASP A 57 12.44 -0.81 11.86
N MET A 58 12.89 -2.02 11.48
CA MET A 58 12.06 -3.23 11.45
C MET A 58 11.60 -3.68 12.86
N GLN A 59 12.47 -3.55 13.86
CA GLN A 59 12.20 -3.96 15.24
C GLN A 59 11.37 -2.93 16.03
N ASN A 60 11.43 -1.66 15.64
CA ASN A 60 10.63 -0.60 16.26
C ASN A 60 9.13 -0.84 16.06
N ASN A 61 8.31 -0.31 16.98
CA ASN A 61 6.87 -0.34 16.83
C ASN A 61 6.45 0.47 15.60
N TYR A 62 5.53 -0.10 14.83
CA TYR A 62 4.97 0.59 13.68
C TYR A 62 4.11 1.80 14.14
N PRO A 63 4.12 2.94 13.42
CA PRO A 63 3.46 4.15 13.89
C PRO A 63 1.93 4.10 13.93
N PHE A 64 1.33 3.16 13.20
CA PHE A 64 -0.13 3.01 13.11
C PHE A 64 -0.58 1.69 13.73
N ASP A 65 -1.73 1.73 14.40
CA ASP A 65 -2.34 0.56 15.03
C ASP A 65 -3.56 0.10 14.20
N PHE A 66 -3.43 -1.05 13.54
CA PHE A 66 -4.54 -1.73 12.86
C PHE A 66 -4.93 -3.06 13.52
N ALA A 67 -4.02 -3.67 14.27
CA ALA A 67 -4.16 -5.00 14.83
C ALA A 67 -3.50 -5.14 16.23
N GLY A 68 -3.23 -4.02 16.91
CA GLY A 68 -2.48 -3.92 18.16
C GLY A 68 -1.10 -3.27 17.97
N LYS A 69 -0.40 -3.02 19.08
CA LYS A 69 0.98 -2.55 19.05
C LYS A 69 1.93 -3.67 18.65
N HIS A 70 2.47 -3.58 17.45
CA HIS A 70 3.40 -4.55 16.89
C HIS A 70 4.57 -3.85 16.17
N SER A 71 5.62 -4.61 15.89
CA SER A 71 6.80 -4.13 15.17
C SER A 71 6.48 -3.74 13.72
N THR A 72 7.34 -2.94 13.10
CA THR A 72 7.29 -2.63 11.67
C THR A 72 7.30 -3.92 10.84
N GLU A 73 8.18 -4.86 11.15
CA GLU A 73 8.25 -6.15 10.44
C GLU A 73 6.91 -6.90 10.44
N PHE A 74 6.25 -6.99 11.60
CA PHE A 74 4.93 -7.61 11.69
C PHE A 74 3.92 -6.92 10.77
N TYR A 75 3.90 -5.59 10.74
CA TYR A 75 2.97 -4.85 9.90
C TYR A 75 3.30 -4.95 8.40
N LEU A 76 4.57 -5.08 8.02
CA LEU A 76 4.95 -5.36 6.62
C LEU A 76 4.42 -6.73 6.16
N ILE A 77 4.53 -7.75 7.03
CA ILE A 77 3.93 -9.08 6.78
C ILE A 77 2.40 -8.98 6.73
N PHE A 78 1.79 -8.22 7.63
CA PHE A 78 0.35 -7.98 7.63
C PHE A 78 -0.11 -7.34 6.30
N PHE A 79 0.62 -6.32 5.81
CA PHE A 79 0.29 -5.65 4.57
C PHE A 79 0.42 -6.56 3.35
N ILE A 80 1.48 -7.38 3.24
CA ILE A 80 1.61 -8.30 2.10
C ILE A 80 0.45 -9.31 2.09
N SER A 81 0.09 -9.90 3.23
CA SER A 81 -1.06 -10.80 3.32
C SER A 81 -2.37 -10.11 2.95
N HIS A 82 -2.56 -8.85 3.36
CA HIS A 82 -3.74 -8.06 3.00
C HIS A 82 -3.79 -7.76 1.49
N PHE A 83 -2.65 -7.49 0.85
CA PHE A 83 -2.60 -7.29 -0.61
C PHE A 83 -2.84 -8.57 -1.39
N GLU A 84 -2.31 -9.72 -0.94
CA GLU A 84 -2.59 -11.03 -1.53
C GLU A 84 -4.08 -11.37 -1.46
N TYR A 85 -4.74 -11.06 -0.34
CA TYR A 85 -6.18 -11.20 -0.19
C TYR A 85 -6.95 -10.39 -1.26
N HIS A 86 -6.60 -9.12 -1.45
CA HIS A 86 -7.22 -8.28 -2.48
C HIS A 86 -6.88 -8.72 -3.91
N LEU A 87 -5.67 -9.22 -4.15
CA LEU A 87 -5.32 -9.81 -5.44
C LEU A 87 -6.20 -11.03 -5.75
N GLY A 88 -6.50 -11.84 -4.74
CA GLY A 88 -7.49 -12.91 -4.80
C GLY A 88 -8.87 -12.40 -5.22
N GLN A 89 -9.35 -11.32 -4.62
CA GLN A 89 -10.63 -10.69 -4.99
C GLN A 89 -10.63 -10.21 -6.46
N ILE A 90 -9.56 -9.53 -6.90
CA ILE A 90 -9.43 -9.07 -8.30
C ILE A 90 -9.47 -10.26 -9.26
N ASN A 91 -8.71 -11.32 -8.97
CA ASN A 91 -8.68 -12.51 -9.81
C ASN A 91 -10.04 -13.24 -9.82
N TYR A 92 -10.75 -13.25 -8.69
CA TYR A 92 -12.12 -13.77 -8.62
C TYR A 92 -13.07 -12.99 -9.53
N TYR A 93 -13.09 -11.65 -9.42
CA TYR A 93 -13.90 -10.79 -10.30
C TYR A 93 -13.57 -10.96 -11.77
N ARG A 94 -12.27 -11.08 -12.11
CA ARG A 94 -11.82 -11.36 -13.48
C ARG A 94 -12.44 -12.65 -14.02
N ARG A 95 -12.38 -13.75 -13.26
CA ARG A 95 -12.91 -15.06 -13.68
C ARG A 95 -14.43 -15.06 -13.88
N ILE A 96 -15.19 -14.38 -13.01
CA ILE A 96 -16.65 -14.35 -13.14
C ILE A 96 -17.14 -13.39 -14.22
N SER A 97 -16.34 -12.37 -14.58
CA SER A 97 -16.70 -11.38 -15.60
C SER A 97 -16.25 -11.77 -17.02
N GLU A 98 -15.40 -12.77 -17.15
CA GLU A 98 -14.96 -13.36 -18.44
C GLU A 98 -15.88 -14.50 -18.92
N ASN A 99 -16.91 -14.86 -18.13
CA ASN A 99 -18.02 -15.74 -18.53
C ASN A 99 -19.18 -14.92 -19.10
#